data_AF-A0A371HHW0-F1
#
_entry.id   AF-A0A371HHW0-F1
#
_cell.length_a   1.000
_cell.length_b   1.000
_cell.length_c   1.000
_cell.angle_alpha   90.00
_cell.angle_beta   90.00
_cell.angle_gamma   90.00
#
_symmetry.space_group_name_H-M   'P 1'
#
loop_
_entity.id
_entity.type
_entity.pdbx_description
1 polymer ?
#
loop_
_entity_poly.entity_id
_entity_poly.type
_entity_poly.pdbx_seq_one_letter_code
_entity_poly.pdbx_strand_id
1 'polypeptide(L)'
;MEGVQEEGDEEDEVEEIVRHKSGKMPATLSIEVISVLTKKKILEETTQFRKNRRQTSINDACQKDARARTIQYIARFFYTNGIPFNVARSNSFKLMIEAIGNYGPHLKSPSYHELRVPLLKKELQYTKDMLKGHEEERQKYGCSIMSDGWTDRKNRTLINFL
;
A
#
# COMPACT_ATOMS: atom_id res chain seq x y z
N MET A 1 -9.03 29.32 -13.80
CA MET A 1 -7.97 28.54 -14.46
C MET A 1 -7.11 27.96 -13.35
N GLU A 2 -7.64 27.00 -12.61
CA GLU A 2 -7.76 25.58 -13.00
C GLU A 2 -6.42 25.01 -13.45
N GLY A 3 -5.88 24.15 -12.60
CA GLY A 3 -4.76 23.27 -12.85
C GLY A 3 -4.93 22.08 -11.92
N VAL A 4 -5.97 21.29 -12.18
CA VAL A 4 -6.19 19.97 -11.56
C VAL A 4 -5.04 19.09 -12.04
N GLN A 5 -4.18 18.64 -11.13
CA GLN A 5 -3.31 17.50 -11.38
C GLN A 5 -4.07 16.27 -10.94
N GLU A 6 -4.63 15.56 -11.93
CA GLU A 6 -5.10 14.19 -11.78
C GLU A 6 -3.89 13.30 -11.48
N GLU A 7 -3.77 12.84 -10.23
CA GLU A 7 -2.94 11.68 -9.93
C GLU A 7 -3.71 10.45 -10.39
N GLY A 8 -3.30 9.92 -11.55
CA GLY A 8 -3.82 8.67 -12.08
C GLY A 8 -3.43 7.51 -11.17
N ASP A 9 -4.44 6.88 -10.58
CA ASP A 9 -4.33 5.57 -9.95
C ASP A 9 -3.92 4.54 -11.02
N GLU A 10 -2.63 4.20 -11.08
CA GLU A 10 -2.18 3.02 -11.82
C GLU A 10 -2.63 1.77 -11.05
N GLU A 11 -3.81 1.26 -11.39
CA GLU A 11 -4.28 -0.06 -10.97
C GLU A 11 -3.41 -1.13 -11.64
N ASP A 12 -2.45 -1.70 -10.89
CA ASP A 12 -1.70 -2.88 -11.31
C ASP A 12 -2.67 -4.07 -11.46
N GLU A 13 -3.02 -4.40 -12.70
CA GLU A 13 -3.86 -5.53 -13.09
C GLU A 13 -3.24 -6.86 -12.60
N VAL A 14 -3.94 -7.54 -11.69
CA VAL A 14 -3.55 -8.87 -11.20
C VAL A 14 -4.02 -9.94 -12.20
N GLU A 15 -3.10 -10.44 -13.02
CA GLU A 15 -3.40 -11.56 -13.95
C GLU A 15 -3.83 -12.82 -13.17
N GLU A 16 -5.05 -13.31 -13.46
CA GLU A 16 -5.61 -14.55 -12.93
C GLU A 16 -5.06 -15.78 -13.67
N ILE A 17 -4.58 -16.79 -12.94
CA ILE A 17 -4.03 -18.01 -13.54
C ILE A 17 -5.18 -18.98 -13.92
N VAL A 18 -5.54 -19.03 -15.20
CA VAL A 18 -6.58 -19.92 -15.75
C VAL A 18 -6.08 -21.38 -15.84
N ARG A 19 -6.85 -22.31 -15.25
CA ARG A 19 -6.68 -23.77 -15.43
C ARG A 19 -7.33 -24.23 -16.74
N HIS A 20 -6.54 -24.77 -17.66
CA HIS A 20 -7.04 -25.34 -18.91
C HIS A 20 -7.88 -26.62 -18.68
N LYS A 21 -9.17 -26.58 -19.04
CA LYS A 21 -9.98 -27.77 -19.34
C LYS A 21 -9.99 -28.00 -20.86
N SER A 22 -9.76 -29.24 -21.29
CA SER A 22 -9.85 -29.63 -22.70
C SER A 22 -11.31 -29.74 -23.14
N GLY A 23 -11.65 -29.09 -24.26
CA GLY A 23 -12.98 -29.11 -24.86
C GLY A 23 -12.90 -28.89 -26.36
N LYS A 24 -13.67 -29.70 -27.10
CA LYS A 24 -13.59 -30.06 -28.53
C LYS A 24 -14.19 -28.98 -29.45
N MET A 25 -13.57 -28.70 -30.61
CA MET A 25 -14.11 -27.78 -31.65
C MET A 25 -14.85 -28.53 -32.77
N PRO A 26 -15.88 -27.92 -33.42
CA PRO A 26 -16.49 -28.42 -34.65
C PRO A 26 -15.83 -27.82 -35.92
N ALA A 27 -15.95 -28.55 -37.03
CA ALA A 27 -15.32 -28.29 -38.33
C ALA A 27 -16.17 -27.40 -39.26
N THR A 28 -15.51 -26.57 -40.08
CA THR A 28 -15.63 -26.50 -41.57
C THR A 28 -14.83 -25.31 -42.11
N LEU A 29 -13.57 -25.53 -42.51
CA LEU A 29 -12.81 -24.73 -43.48
C LEU A 29 -11.77 -25.68 -44.11
N SER A 30 -11.43 -25.51 -45.39
CA SER A 30 -10.43 -26.36 -46.07
C SER A 30 -9.10 -26.33 -45.30
N ILE A 31 -8.49 -27.51 -45.11
CA ILE A 31 -7.30 -27.74 -44.26
C ILE A 31 -6.15 -26.78 -44.59
N GLU A 32 -5.96 -26.46 -45.86
CA GLU A 32 -4.91 -25.52 -46.32
C GLU A 32 -5.15 -24.08 -45.85
N VAL A 33 -6.41 -23.61 -45.92
CA VAL A 33 -6.80 -22.25 -45.52
C VAL A 33 -6.65 -22.07 -44.00
N ILE A 34 -7.03 -23.10 -43.23
CA ILE A 34 -6.79 -23.14 -41.78
C ILE A 34 -5.28 -23.09 -41.48
N SER A 35 -4.44 -23.83 -42.23
CA SER A 35 -2.98 -23.85 -42.01
C SER A 35 -2.32 -22.51 -42.33
N VAL A 36 -2.79 -21.79 -43.35
CA VAL A 36 -2.24 -20.50 -43.76
C VAL A 36 -2.67 -19.39 -42.81
N LEU A 37 -3.93 -19.40 -42.36
CA LEU A 37 -4.45 -18.46 -41.37
C LEU A 37 -3.78 -18.68 -39.99
N THR A 38 -3.58 -19.93 -39.58
CA THR A 38 -2.87 -20.24 -38.33
C THR A 38 -1.38 -19.87 -38.42
N LYS A 39 -0.70 -20.12 -39.55
CA LYS A 39 0.68 -19.68 -39.76
C LYS A 39 0.82 -18.15 -39.77
N LYS A 40 -0.10 -17.42 -40.39
CA LYS A 40 -0.13 -15.95 -40.36
C LYS A 40 -0.37 -15.42 -38.94
N LYS A 41 -1.34 -15.99 -38.23
CA LYS A 41 -1.65 -15.59 -36.85
C LYS A 41 -0.51 -15.87 -35.87
N ILE A 42 0.16 -17.03 -36.00
CA ILE A 42 1.35 -17.38 -35.20
C ILE A 42 2.54 -16.48 -35.54
N LEU A 43 2.72 -16.09 -36.81
CA LEU A 43 3.81 -15.20 -37.23
C LEU A 43 3.57 -13.74 -36.79
N GLU A 44 2.32 -13.27 -36.81
CA GLU A 44 1.93 -11.95 -36.32
C GLU A 44 2.00 -11.87 -34.80
N GLU A 45 1.52 -12.87 -34.06
CA GLU A 45 1.68 -12.95 -32.59
C GLU A 45 3.17 -13.04 -32.19
N THR A 46 4.00 -13.82 -32.90
CA THR A 46 5.44 -13.91 -32.59
C THR A 46 6.24 -12.67 -32.96
N THR A 47 5.84 -11.92 -33.99
CA THR A 47 6.49 -10.65 -34.36
C THR A 47 6.08 -9.49 -33.45
N GLN A 48 4.87 -9.50 -32.91
CA GLN A 48 4.41 -8.51 -31.93
C GLN A 48 4.95 -8.78 -30.51
N PHE A 49 5.06 -10.05 -30.12
CA PHE A 49 5.67 -10.46 -28.84
C PHE A 49 7.19 -10.19 -28.79
N ARG A 50 7.87 -10.16 -29.95
CA ARG A 50 9.29 -9.84 -30.06
C ARG A 50 9.61 -8.35 -29.94
N LYS A 51 8.68 -7.44 -30.27
CA LYS A 51 8.94 -5.99 -30.26
C LYS A 51 8.89 -5.35 -28.86
N ASN A 52 8.26 -6.01 -27.88
CA ASN A 52 8.11 -5.46 -26.51
C ASN A 52 8.93 -6.19 -25.44
N ARG A 53 9.70 -7.23 -25.78
CA ARG A 53 10.60 -7.88 -24.80
C ARG A 53 11.91 -7.11 -24.68
N ARG A 54 11.87 -5.99 -23.94
CA ARG A 54 13.08 -5.54 -23.23
C ARG A 54 13.39 -6.61 -22.19
N GLN A 55 14.46 -7.38 -22.41
CA GLN A 55 14.92 -8.37 -21.43
C GLN A 55 15.34 -7.61 -20.16
N THR A 56 14.50 -7.65 -19.13
CA THR A 56 14.86 -7.12 -17.81
C THR A 56 16.01 -7.95 -17.24
N SER A 57 16.95 -7.30 -16.55
CA SER A 57 18.04 -8.02 -15.88
C SER A 57 17.45 -9.02 -14.87
N ILE A 58 18.12 -10.14 -14.64
CA ILE A 58 17.73 -11.11 -13.59
C ILE A 58 17.60 -10.39 -12.23
N ASN A 59 18.43 -9.37 -12.00
CA ASN A 59 18.38 -8.54 -10.80
C ASN A 59 17.07 -7.74 -10.71
N ASP A 60 16.63 -7.15 -11.83
CA ASP A 60 15.39 -6.36 -11.89
C ASP A 60 14.16 -7.24 -11.64
N ALA A 61 14.15 -8.45 -12.20
CA ALA A 61 13.07 -9.42 -11.97
C ALA A 61 13.01 -9.86 -10.50
N CYS A 62 14.16 -10.22 -9.92
CA CYS A 62 14.24 -10.62 -8.51
C CYS A 62 13.80 -9.49 -7.55
N GLN A 63 14.18 -8.24 -7.86
CA GLN A 63 13.79 -7.08 -7.06
C GLN A 63 12.29 -6.80 -7.14
N LYS A 64 11.70 -6.95 -8.34
CA LYS A 64 10.24 -6.84 -8.52
C LYS A 64 9.49 -7.91 -7.73
N ASP A 65 9.95 -9.15 -7.76
CA ASP A 65 9.35 -10.25 -6.99
C ASP A 65 9.51 -10.06 -5.48
N ALA A 66 10.65 -9.53 -5.02
CA ALA A 66 10.85 -9.18 -3.62
C ALA A 66 9.91 -8.05 -3.18
N ARG A 67 9.73 -7.02 -4.02
CA ARG A 67 8.77 -5.94 -3.77
C ARG A 67 7.34 -6.47 -3.69
N ALA A 68 6.90 -7.25 -4.68
CA ALA A 68 5.55 -7.80 -4.75
C ALA A 68 5.21 -8.60 -3.50
N ARG A 69 6.11 -9.48 -3.04
CA ARG A 69 5.94 -10.24 -1.80
C ARG A 69 5.86 -9.34 -0.57
N THR A 70 6.73 -8.33 -0.48
CA THR A 70 6.73 -7.38 0.65
C THR A 70 5.40 -6.62 0.73
N ILE A 71 4.93 -6.08 -0.40
CA ILE A 71 3.64 -5.36 -0.47
C ILE A 71 2.48 -6.29 -0.10
N GLN A 72 2.50 -7.55 -0.54
CA GLN A 72 1.47 -8.53 -0.17
C GLN A 72 1.42 -8.77 1.35
N TYR A 73 2.56 -8.85 2.03
CA TYR A 73 2.59 -8.96 3.50
C TYR A 73 2.04 -7.71 4.20
N ILE A 74 2.36 -6.52 3.71
CA ILE A 74 1.81 -5.27 4.23
C ILE A 74 0.29 -5.24 4.05
N ALA A 75 -0.23 -5.57 2.86
CA ALA A 75 -1.66 -5.64 2.61
C ALA A 75 -2.36 -6.64 3.55
N ARG A 76 -1.78 -7.83 3.72
CA ARG A 76 -2.30 -8.85 4.65
C ARG A 76 -2.32 -8.36 6.10
N PHE A 77 -1.32 -7.57 6.52
CA PHE A 77 -1.30 -6.96 7.85
C PHE A 77 -2.47 -5.98 8.05
N PHE A 78 -2.79 -5.15 7.05
CA PHE A 78 -3.95 -4.26 7.10
C PHE A 78 -5.27 -5.04 7.23
N TYR A 79 -5.48 -6.04 6.38
CA TYR A 79 -6.72 -6.82 6.38
C TYR A 79 -6.90 -7.61 7.68
N THR A 80 -5.85 -8.25 8.18
CA THR A 80 -5.92 -9.10 9.37
C THR A 80 -6.21 -8.30 10.64
N ASN A 81 -5.69 -7.07 10.73
CA ASN A 81 -5.84 -6.23 11.92
C ASN A 81 -6.95 -5.17 11.79
N GLY A 82 -7.70 -5.17 10.68
CA GLY A 82 -8.77 -4.19 10.45
C GLY A 82 -8.27 -2.74 10.40
N ILE A 83 -7.07 -2.52 9.85
CA ILE A 83 -6.47 -1.18 9.77
C ILE A 83 -7.11 -0.40 8.61
N PRO A 84 -7.67 0.79 8.84
CA PRO A 84 -8.23 1.61 7.76
C PRO A 84 -7.17 2.00 6.72
N PHE A 85 -7.51 1.93 5.44
CA PHE A 85 -6.57 2.24 4.34
C PHE A 85 -6.06 3.68 4.36
N ASN A 86 -6.78 4.60 5.03
CA ASN A 86 -6.32 5.98 5.19
C ASN A 86 -4.97 6.08 5.93
N VAL A 87 -4.60 5.06 6.73
CA VAL A 87 -3.29 4.99 7.38
C VAL A 87 -2.16 4.98 6.34
N ALA A 88 -2.34 4.36 5.17
CA ALA A 88 -1.31 4.33 4.13
C ALA A 88 -0.98 5.73 3.55
N ARG A 89 -1.91 6.69 3.68
CA ARG A 89 -1.71 8.08 3.25
C ARG A 89 -0.95 8.92 4.28
N SER A 90 -0.87 8.46 5.54
CA SER A 90 -0.25 9.25 6.60
C SER A 90 1.27 9.35 6.42
N ASN A 91 1.84 10.48 6.82
CA ASN A 91 3.30 10.66 6.79
C ASN A 91 4.01 9.67 7.74
N SER A 92 3.39 9.35 8.89
CA SER A 92 3.95 8.39 9.83
C SER A 92 4.09 6.99 9.24
N PHE A 93 3.16 6.55 8.38
CA PHE A 93 3.28 5.28 7.68
C PHE A 93 4.43 5.29 6.66
N LYS A 94 4.56 6.36 5.88
CA LYS A 94 5.67 6.52 4.91
C LYS A 94 7.04 6.50 5.61
N LEU A 95 7.18 7.27 6.69
CA LEU A 95 8.38 7.32 7.51
C LEU A 95 8.72 5.96 8.15
N MET A 96 7.71 5.20 8.58
CA MET A 96 7.92 3.85 9.11
C MET A 96 8.52 2.91 8.05
N ILE A 97 7.97 2.91 6.82
CA ILE A 97 8.49 2.06 5.74
C ILE A 97 9.91 2.48 5.35
N GLU A 98 10.17 3.78 5.26
CA GLU A 98 11.51 4.32 4.99
C GLU A 98 12.52 3.91 6.07
N ALA A 99 12.17 4.04 7.35
CA ALA A 99 13.02 3.64 8.46
C ALA A 99 13.33 2.13 8.44
N ILE A 100 12.34 1.29 8.12
CA ILE A 100 12.53 -0.16 7.95
C ILE A 100 13.51 -0.45 6.79
N GLY A 101 13.32 0.21 5.65
CA GLY A 101 14.19 0.08 4.48
C GLY A 101 15.63 0.50 4.77
N ASN A 102 15.80 1.63 5.47
CA ASN A 102 17.10 2.17 5.85
C ASN A 102 17.84 1.29 6.88
N TYR A 103 17.11 0.64 7.79
CA TYR A 103 17.72 -0.32 8.72
C TYR A 103 18.16 -1.61 8.02
N GLY A 104 17.33 -2.14 7.12
CA GLY A 104 17.62 -3.33 6.32
C GLY A 104 17.15 -4.66 6.92
N PRO A 105 17.59 -5.81 6.34
CA PRO A 105 17.00 -7.14 6.58
C PRO A 105 17.07 -7.69 8.01
N HIS A 106 17.88 -7.08 8.87
CA HIS A 106 18.11 -7.56 10.24
C HIS A 106 17.25 -6.87 11.30
N LEU A 107 16.28 -6.04 10.87
CA LEU A 107 15.37 -5.40 11.80
C LEU A 107 14.50 -6.44 12.52
N LYS A 108 14.61 -6.49 13.85
CA LYS A 108 13.67 -7.23 14.67
C LYS A 108 12.41 -6.41 14.86
N SER A 109 11.26 -7.03 14.65
CA SER A 109 9.97 -6.40 14.97
C SER A 109 9.93 -6.05 16.46
N PRO A 110 9.42 -4.86 16.83
CA PRO A 110 9.26 -4.51 18.23
C PRO A 110 8.27 -5.47 18.91
N SER A 111 8.56 -5.85 20.15
CA SER A 111 7.64 -6.67 20.94
C SER A 111 6.43 -5.86 21.42
N TYR A 112 5.36 -6.57 21.79
CA TYR A 112 4.19 -5.96 22.42
C TYR A 112 4.55 -5.10 23.65
N HIS A 113 5.47 -5.60 24.48
CA HIS A 113 5.86 -4.92 25.72
C HIS A 113 6.65 -3.65 25.42
N GLU A 114 7.50 -3.67 24.40
CA GLU A 114 8.27 -2.50 23.95
C GLU A 114 7.36 -1.39 23.41
N LEU A 115 6.37 -1.76 22.59
CA LEU A 115 5.39 -0.80 22.07
C LEU A 115 4.55 -0.17 23.18
N ARG A 116 4.01 -1.01 24.07
CA ARG A 116 3.06 -0.57 25.10
C ARG A 116 3.67 0.33 26.17
N VAL A 117 4.95 0.15 26.51
CA VAL A 117 5.55 0.82 27.68
C VAL A 117 6.71 1.74 27.34
N PRO A 118 7.92 1.26 26.98
CA PRO A 118 9.06 2.16 26.79
C PRO A 118 8.91 3.05 25.56
N LEU A 119 8.41 2.53 24.43
CA LEU A 119 8.24 3.36 23.22
C LEU A 119 7.13 4.40 23.41
N LEU A 120 6.01 4.01 24.02
CA LEU A 120 4.96 4.96 24.38
C LEU A 120 5.46 6.08 25.32
N LYS A 121 6.32 5.75 26.29
CA LYS A 121 6.93 6.75 27.18
C LYS A 121 7.84 7.72 26.42
N LYS A 122 8.56 7.25 25.40
CA LYS A 122 9.40 8.12 24.54
C LYS A 122 8.54 9.07 23.72
N GLU A 123 7.47 8.58 23.10
CA GLU A 123 6.53 9.42 22.36
C GLU A 123 5.83 10.45 23.25
N LEU A 124 5.49 10.07 24.49
CA LEU A 124 4.95 10.99 25.48
C LEU A 124 5.94 12.11 25.81
N GLN A 125 7.23 11.78 26.00
CA GLN A 125 8.24 12.78 26.28
C GLN A 125 8.45 13.72 25.09
N TYR A 126 8.54 13.16 23.88
CA TYR A 126 8.62 13.95 22.64
C TYR A 126 7.45 14.93 22.51
N THR A 127 6.23 14.47 22.79
CA THR A 127 5.03 15.32 22.76
C THR A 127 5.10 16.43 23.82
N LYS A 128 5.56 16.12 25.04
CA LYS A 128 5.75 17.13 26.10
C LYS A 128 6.78 18.19 25.71
N ASP A 129 7.86 17.78 25.08
CA ASP A 129 8.91 18.69 24.64
C ASP A 129 8.38 19.64 23.55
N MET A 130 7.57 19.14 22.62
CA MET A 130 6.88 19.98 21.63
C MET A 130 5.88 20.96 22.27
N LEU A 131 5.19 20.55 23.35
CA LEU A 131 4.21 21.38 24.04
C LEU A 131 4.82 22.47 24.93
N LYS A 132 6.12 22.39 25.23
CA LYS A 132 6.77 23.29 26.19
C LYS A 132 6.59 24.78 25.85
N GLY A 133 6.73 25.14 24.56
CA GLY A 133 6.52 26.52 24.12
C GLY A 133 5.09 27.02 24.38
N HIS A 134 4.09 26.17 24.14
CA HIS A 134 2.69 26.51 24.43
C HIS A 134 2.42 26.66 25.93
N GLU A 135 3.08 25.89 26.78
CA GLU A 135 2.93 26.02 28.24
C GLU A 135 3.54 27.34 28.74
N GLU A 136 4.67 27.77 28.18
CA GLU A 136 5.27 29.08 28.49
C GLU A 136 4.35 30.25 28.06
N GLU A 137 3.77 30.18 26.87
CA GLU A 137 2.79 31.16 26.39
C GLU A 137 1.53 31.18 27.26
N ARG A 138 1.02 29.99 27.62
CA ARG A 138 -0.12 29.83 28.52
C ARG A 138 0.16 30.43 29.90
N GLN A 139 1.35 30.26 30.45
CA GLN A 139 1.70 30.84 31.74
C GLN A 139 1.72 32.37 31.69
N LYS A 140 2.12 32.95 30.56
CA LYS A 140 2.24 34.41 30.38
C LYS A 140 0.89 35.09 30.07
N TYR A 141 0.08 34.48 29.20
CA TYR A 141 -1.13 35.10 28.65
C TYR A 141 -2.43 34.41 29.08
N GLY A 142 -2.34 33.22 29.68
CA GLY A 142 -3.48 32.33 29.86
C GLY A 142 -3.84 31.59 28.57
N CYS A 143 -4.70 30.59 28.68
CA CYS A 143 -5.39 29.99 27.53
C CYS A 143 -6.84 29.64 27.90
N SER A 144 -7.72 29.62 26.90
CA SER A 144 -9.07 29.05 27.03
C SER A 144 -9.07 27.70 26.33
N ILE A 145 -9.58 26.67 27.00
CA ILE A 145 -9.76 25.34 26.41
C ILE A 145 -11.22 25.24 25.99
N MET A 146 -11.47 24.96 24.72
CA MET A 146 -12.81 24.68 24.25
C MET A 146 -13.09 23.18 24.41
N SER A 147 -14.14 22.85 25.15
CA SER A 147 -14.57 21.47 25.29
C SER A 147 -15.94 21.28 24.64
N ASP A 148 -16.05 20.30 23.77
CA ASP A 148 -17.32 19.82 23.26
C ASP A 148 -17.64 18.44 23.86
N GLY A 149 -18.90 18.04 23.84
CA GLY A 149 -19.32 16.75 24.36
C GLY A 149 -20.50 16.17 23.59
N TRP A 150 -20.45 14.88 23.36
CA TRP A 150 -21.55 14.12 22.74
C TRP A 150 -21.75 12.80 23.47
N THR A 151 -23.02 12.43 23.71
CA THR A 151 -23.39 11.14 24.30
C THR A 151 -24.09 10.28 23.27
N ASP A 152 -23.61 9.03 23.11
CA ASP A 152 -24.21 8.08 22.19
C ASP A 152 -25.51 7.47 22.74
N ARG A 153 -26.26 6.77 21.88
CA ARG A 153 -27.51 6.08 22.28
C ARG A 153 -27.30 4.94 23.30
N LYS A 154 -26.05 4.56 23.57
CA LYS A 154 -25.66 3.55 24.57
C LYS A 154 -25.19 4.20 25.88
N ASN A 155 -25.43 5.51 26.07
CA ASN A 155 -25.01 6.30 27.22
C ASN A 155 -23.49 6.36 27.43
N ARG A 156 -22.71 6.30 26.34
CA ARG A 156 -21.26 6.58 26.37
C ARG A 156 -21.01 8.02 25.97
N THR A 157 -20.28 8.74 26.81
CA THR A 157 -19.95 10.16 26.57
C THR A 157 -18.56 10.28 25.98
N LEU A 158 -18.44 11.01 24.88
CA LEU A 158 -17.20 11.48 24.30
C LEU A 158 -17.06 12.98 24.61
N ILE A 159 -15.90 13.38 25.13
CA ILE A 159 -15.54 14.78 25.34
C ILE A 159 -14.36 15.08 24.44
N ASN A 160 -14.48 16.10 23.59
CA ASN A 160 -13.38 16.59 22.77
C ASN A 160 -12.80 17.85 23.42
N PHE A 161 -11.49 18.04 23.26
CA PHE A 161 -10.81 19.27 23.63
C PHE A 161 -10.18 19.85 22.36
N LEU A 162 -10.51 21.12 22.08
CA LEU A 162 -10.01 21.90 20.95
C LEU A 162 -9.03 22.96 21.42
#